data_AF-A0A948R2B1-F1
#
_entry.id   AF-A0A948R2B1-F1
#
_cell.length_a   1.000
_cell.length_b   1.000
_cell.length_c   1.000
_cell.angle_alpha   90.00
_cell.angle_beta   90.00
_cell.angle_gamma   90.00
#
_symmetry.space_group_name_H-M   'P 1'
#
loop_
_entity.id
_entity.type
_entity.pdbx_description
1 polymer ?
#
loop_
_entity_poly.entity_id
_entity_poly.type
_entity_poly.pdbx_seq_one_letter_code
_entity_poly.pdbx_strand_id
1 'polypeptide(L)'
;MDDMEVRRRRAIYRAQHRGTKELDIVMSRFAAARVAEMNADEMTLFEQFLVLPEPQLYDWVMRGEPVGDPGFAGLVADVRRLGGFDGGCKAGQQDLN
;
A
#
# COMPACT_ATOMS: atom_id res chain seq x y z
N MET A 1 21.97 0.81 15.99
CA MET A 1 20.95 0.96 14.93
C MET A 1 20.06 -0.26 15.05
N ASP A 2 18.78 -0.04 15.33
CA ASP A 2 17.81 -1.13 15.51
C ASP A 2 17.48 -1.74 14.14
N ASP A 3 17.57 -3.07 14.00
CA ASP A 3 17.33 -3.78 12.74
C ASP A 3 15.95 -3.48 12.15
N MET A 4 14.94 -3.19 12.99
CA MET A 4 13.61 -2.81 12.53
C MET A 4 13.60 -1.43 11.87
N GLU A 5 14.31 -0.46 12.45
CA GLU A 5 14.40 0.89 11.88
C GLU A 5 15.09 0.87 10.50
N VAL A 6 16.08 0.00 10.32
CA VAL A 6 16.75 -0.21 9.03
C VAL A 6 15.79 -0.80 7.99
N ARG A 7 14.97 -1.80 8.37
CA ARG A 7 13.93 -2.37 7.49
C ARG A 7 12.89 -1.32 7.10
N ARG A 8 12.39 -0.55 8.07
CA ARG A 8 11.46 0.57 7.88
C ARG A 8 11.99 1.55 6.83
N ARG A 9 13.23 2.01 7.01
CA ARG A 9 13.86 2.98 6.11
C ARG A 9 14.09 2.41 4.71
N ARG A 10 14.48 1.14 4.59
CA ARG A 10 14.63 0.47 3.29
C ARG A 10 13.31 0.35 2.55
N ALA A 11 12.24 0.03 3.28
CA ALA A 11 10.91 -0.11 2.73
C ALA A 11 10.36 1.24 2.23
N ILE A 12 10.50 2.30 3.03
CA ILE A 12 10.19 3.68 2.64
C ILE A 12 10.96 4.09 1.39
N TYR A 13 12.27 3.83 1.35
CA TYR A 13 13.11 4.18 0.21
C TYR A 13 12.63 3.50 -1.08
N ARG A 14 12.29 2.21 -1.02
CA ARG A 14 11.71 1.47 -2.16
C ARG A 14 10.34 2.00 -2.57
N ALA A 15 9.52 2.43 -1.62
CA ALA A 15 8.22 3.02 -1.90
C ALA A 15 8.33 4.36 -2.64
N GLN A 16 9.36 5.15 -2.31
CA GLN A 16 9.63 6.47 -2.90
C GLN A 16 10.32 6.41 -4.29
N HIS A 17 10.87 5.26 -4.68
CA HIS A 17 11.56 5.09 -5.97
C HIS A 17 10.67 4.40 -7.01
N ARG A 18 9.35 4.57 -6.93
CA ARG A 18 8.40 4.05 -7.93
C ARG A 18 8.09 5.12 -8.97
N GLY A 19 8.10 4.74 -10.25
CA GLY A 19 8.25 5.68 -11.38
C GLY A 19 7.14 6.73 -11.60
N THR A 20 6.04 6.71 -10.84
CA THR A 20 4.92 7.67 -10.98
C THR A 20 4.77 8.55 -9.75
N LYS A 21 4.71 9.88 -10.00
CA LYS A 21 4.64 10.92 -8.97
C LYS A 21 3.40 10.79 -8.06
N GLU A 22 2.26 10.36 -8.61
CA GLU A 22 1.05 10.16 -7.82
C GLU A 22 1.18 8.98 -6.86
N LEU A 23 1.74 7.86 -7.31
CA LEU A 23 1.98 6.70 -6.46
C LEU A 23 2.99 7.04 -5.36
N ASP A 24 4.04 7.80 -5.68
CA ASP A 24 5.03 8.30 -4.72
C ASP A 24 4.39 9.14 -3.60
N ILE A 25 3.53 10.11 -3.94
CA ILE A 25 2.85 10.97 -2.94
C ILE A 25 2.01 10.12 -1.97
N VAL A 26 1.22 9.20 -2.51
CA VAL A 26 0.32 8.36 -1.70
C VAL A 26 1.11 7.39 -0.85
N MET A 27 2.11 6.72 -1.43
CA MET A 27 2.97 5.77 -0.72
C MET A 27 3.81 6.46 0.36
N SER A 28 4.33 7.66 0.11
CA SER A 28 5.11 8.41 1.09
C SER A 28 4.27 8.82 2.30
N ARG A 29 3.03 9.29 2.07
CA ARG A 29 2.08 9.63 3.14
C ARG A 29 1.66 8.39 3.94
N PHE A 30 1.34 7.30 3.26
CA PHE A 30 1.03 6.02 3.90
C PHE A 30 2.20 5.53 4.75
N ALA A 31 3.40 5.54 4.18
CA ALA A 31 4.58 5.05 4.87
C ALA A 31 4.90 5.89 6.11
N ALA A 32 4.77 7.22 6.05
CA ALA A 32 4.97 8.09 7.21
C ALA A 32 3.98 7.81 8.36
N ALA A 33 2.73 7.45 8.05
CA ALA A 33 1.71 7.15 9.05
C ALA A 33 1.80 5.72 9.59
N ARG A 34 1.90 4.71 8.72
CA ARG A 34 1.84 3.30 9.12
C ARG A 34 3.18 2.70 9.52
N VAL A 35 4.29 3.07 8.86
CA VAL A 35 5.59 2.40 9.13
C VAL A 35 6.06 2.64 10.57
N ALA A 36 5.62 3.73 11.22
CA ALA A 36 5.88 3.99 12.64
C ALA A 36 5.14 3.01 13.57
N GLU A 37 3.92 2.62 13.21
CA GLU A 37 3.03 1.75 14.01
C GLU A 37 3.13 0.26 13.63
N MET A 38 3.75 -0.06 12.50
CA MET A 38 3.89 -1.43 12.01
C MET A 38 4.78 -2.31 12.89
N ASN A 39 4.26 -3.51 13.21
CA ASN A 39 4.98 -4.60 13.87
C ASN A 39 5.81 -5.44 12.87
N ALA A 40 6.56 -6.42 13.37
CA ALA A 40 7.41 -7.30 12.55
C ALA A 40 6.66 -8.07 11.45
N ASP A 41 5.45 -8.57 11.75
CA ASP A 41 4.59 -9.24 10.76
C ASP A 41 4.10 -8.27 9.68
N GLU A 42 3.63 -7.08 10.07
CA GLU A 42 3.19 -6.06 9.11
C GLU A 42 4.34 -5.55 8.24
N MET A 43 5.54 -5.43 8.81
CA MET A 43 6.74 -5.13 8.04
C MET A 43 6.99 -6.19 6.96
N THR A 44 6.84 -7.47 7.31
CA THR A 44 7.03 -8.58 6.38
C THR A 44 5.99 -8.56 5.25
N LEU A 45 4.73 -8.24 5.57
CA LEU A 45 3.68 -8.00 4.58
C LEU A 45 4.04 -6.80 3.69
N PHE A 46 4.50 -5.70 4.27
CA PHE A 46 4.88 -4.51 3.51
C PHE A 46 6.09 -4.79 2.59
N GLU A 47 7.06 -5.58 3.03
CA GLU A 47 8.18 -6.02 2.19
C GLU A 47 7.70 -6.84 1.00
N GLN A 48 6.74 -7.75 1.17
CA GLN A 48 6.13 -8.50 0.06
C GLN A 48 5.34 -7.59 -0.88
N PHE A 49 4.57 -6.66 -0.31
CA PHE A 49 3.86 -5.63 -1.08
C PHE A 49 4.83 -4.77 -1.91
N LEU A 50 6.03 -4.51 -1.39
CA LEU A 50 7.06 -3.78 -2.11
C LEU A 50 7.73 -4.57 -3.24
N VAL A 51 7.62 -5.90 -3.26
CA VAL A 51 8.11 -6.72 -4.38
C VAL A 51 7.11 -6.72 -5.54
N LEU A 52 5.86 -6.28 -5.32
CA LEU A 52 4.83 -6.25 -6.36
C LEU A 52 5.16 -5.23 -7.47
N PRO A 53 4.75 -5.54 -8.72
CA PRO A 53 4.95 -4.66 -9.85
C PRO A 53 4.14 -3.36 -9.71
N GLU A 54 4.76 -2.24 -10.07
CA GLU A 54 4.15 -0.89 -10.06
C GLU A 54 2.76 -0.81 -10.72
N PRO A 55 2.51 -1.36 -11.92
CA PRO A 55 1.18 -1.28 -12.54
C PRO A 55 0.09 -1.94 -11.69
N GLN A 56 0.42 -2.98 -10.94
CA GLN A 56 -0.53 -3.68 -10.08
C GLN A 56 -0.87 -2.86 -8.82
N LEU A 57 0.14 -2.21 -8.23
CA LEU A 57 -0.07 -1.26 -7.13
C LEU A 57 -0.88 -0.05 -7.57
N TYR A 58 -0.59 0.46 -8.77
CA TYR A 58 -1.36 1.54 -9.37
C TYR A 58 -2.81 1.12 -9.56
N ASP A 59 -3.08 -0.08 -10.05
CA ASP A 59 -4.45 -0.58 -10.24
C ASP A 59 -5.23 -0.67 -8.92
N TRP A 60 -4.63 -1.25 -7.89
CA TRP A 60 -5.26 -1.38 -6.57
C TRP A 60 -5.53 -0.03 -5.89
N VAL A 61 -4.60 0.93 -6.00
CA VAL A 61 -4.73 2.24 -5.35
C VAL A 61 -5.59 3.20 -6.16
N MET A 62 -5.36 3.29 -7.48
CA MET A 62 -6.02 4.25 -8.37
C MET A 62 -7.31 3.72 -8.98
N ARG A 63 -7.34 2.47 -9.48
CA ARG A 63 -8.58 1.87 -10.00
C ARG A 63 -9.44 1.26 -8.92
N GLY A 64 -8.84 0.86 -7.81
CA GLY A 64 -9.55 0.17 -6.74
C GLY A 64 -9.87 -1.29 -7.06
N GLU A 65 -9.03 -1.96 -7.86
CA GLU A 65 -9.19 -3.40 -8.12
C GLU A 65 -9.17 -4.22 -6.82
N PRO A 66 -9.88 -5.37 -6.79
CA PRO A 66 -9.89 -6.25 -5.65
C PRO A 66 -8.52 -6.90 -5.48
N VAL A 67 -7.96 -6.74 -4.28
CA VAL A 67 -6.70 -7.36 -3.90
C VAL A 67 -6.95 -8.84 -3.65
N GLY A 68 -6.32 -9.72 -4.42
CA GLY A 68 -6.50 -11.17 -4.29
C GLY A 68 -6.01 -11.74 -2.95
N ASP A 69 -5.11 -11.03 -2.26
CA ASP A 69 -4.61 -11.42 -0.95
C ASP A 69 -5.26 -10.58 0.16
N PRO A 70 -5.98 -11.21 1.11
CA PRO A 70 -6.66 -10.49 2.19
C PRO A 70 -5.68 -9.77 3.13
N GLY A 71 -4.40 -10.19 3.22
CA GLY A 71 -3.37 -9.51 3.98
C GLY A 71 -3.00 -8.14 3.39
N PHE A 72 -3.02 -8.03 2.06
CA PHE A 72 -2.77 -6.77 1.35
C PHE A 72 -4.02 -5.89 1.22
N ALA A 73 -5.21 -6.47 1.26
CA ALA A 73 -6.47 -5.73 1.19
C ALA A 73 -6.57 -4.64 2.28
N GLY A 74 -6.14 -4.94 3.51
CA GLY A 74 -6.09 -3.97 4.61
C GLY A 74 -5.10 -2.83 4.35
N LEU A 75 -3.94 -3.16 3.78
CA LEU A 75 -2.89 -2.20 3.39
C LEU A 75 -3.41 -1.24 2.30
N VAL A 76 -3.96 -1.77 1.21
CA VAL A 76 -4.48 -0.96 0.10
C VAL A 76 -5.63 -0.06 0.55
N ALA A 77 -6.56 -0.58 1.38
CA ALA A 77 -7.64 0.21 1.93
C ALA A 77 -7.13 1.40 2.74
N ASP A 78 -6.06 1.21 3.51
CA ASP A 78 -5.47 2.27 4.30
C ASP A 78 -4.67 3.28 3.48
N VAL A 79 -3.92 2.80 2.47
CA VAL A 79 -3.26 3.65 1.46
C VAL A 79 -4.27 4.56 0.78
N ARG A 80 -5.43 4.03 0.37
CA ARG A 80 -6.50 4.83 -0.27
C ARG A 80 -7.14 5.82 0.70
N ARG A 81 -7.38 5.42 1.95
CA ARG A 81 -7.89 6.29 3.02
C ARG A 81 -6.95 7.48 3.26
N LEU A 82 -5.63 7.24 3.36
CA LEU A 82 -4.64 8.29 3.57
C LEU A 82 -4.39 9.14 2.31
N GLY A 83 -4.51 8.53 1.12
CA GLY A 83 -4.37 9.22 -0.16
C GLY A 83 -5.52 10.17 -0.50
N GLY A 84 -6.65 10.10 0.23
CA GLY A 84 -7.84 10.91 -0.09
C GLY A 84 -8.59 10.44 -1.33
N PHE A 85 -8.31 9.21 -1.80
CA PHE A 85 -9.05 8.55 -2.89
C PHE A 85 -10.31 7.84 -2.38
N ASP A 86 -10.86 8.31 -1.26
CA ASP A 86 -12.12 7.85 -0.67
C ASP A 86 -13.34 8.34 -1.47
N GLY A 87 -13.20 8.42 -2.80
CA GLY A 87 -14.32 8.41 -3.74
C GLY A 87 -14.91 7.01 -3.70
N GLY A 88 -15.91 6.84 -2.85
CA GLY A 88 -16.39 5.56 -2.37
C GLY A 88 -16.69 4.49 -3.41
N CYS A 89 -16.34 3.26 -3.05
CA CYS A 89 -17.04 2.09 -3.55
C CYS A 89 -17.81 1.48 -2.38
N LYS A 90 -19.12 1.70 -2.44
CA LYS A 90 -20.09 0.74 -1.90
C LYS A 90 -19.69 -0.66 -2.34
N ALA A 91 -19.97 -1.64 -1.49
CA ALA A 91 -19.98 -3.06 -1.85
C ALA A 91 -20.63 -3.23 -3.23
N GLY A 92 -19.80 -3.37 -4.26
CA GLY A 92 -20.21 -3.66 -5.62
C GLY A 92 -20.39 -5.16 -5.72
N GLN A 93 -21.60 -5.60 -5.40
CA GLN A 93 -22.21 -6.82 -5.88
C GLN A 93 -21.74 -7.11 -7.31
N GLN A 94 -20.87 -8.11 -7.48
CA GLN A 94 -20.75 -8.82 -8.75
C GLN A 94 -21.80 -9.93 -8.73
N ASP A 95 -23.04 -9.56 -9.05
CA ASP A 95 -23.91 -10.44 -9.82
C ASP A 95 -23.30 -10.47 -11.22
N LEU A 96 -22.62 -11.56 -11.56
CA LEU A 96 -22.27 -11.86 -12.95
C LEU A 96 -23.23 -12.95 -13.43
N ASN A 97 -24.16 -12.51 -14.28
CA ASN A 97 -25.07 -13.31 -15.09
C ASN A 97 -24.34 -14.21 -16.09
#